data_AF-A0AAV3SDW0-F1
#
_entry.id   AF-A0AAV3SDW0-F1
#
_cell.length_a   1.000
_cell.length_b   1.000
_cell.length_c   1.000
_cell.angle_alpha   90.00
_cell.angle_beta   90.00
_cell.angle_gamma   90.00
#
_symmetry.space_group_name_H-M   'P 1'
#
loop_
_entity.id
_entity.type
_entity.pdbx_description
1 polymer ?
#
loop_
_entity_poly.entity_id
_entity_poly.type
_entity_poly.pdbx_seq_one_letter_code
_entity_poly.pdbx_strand_id
1 'polypeptide(L)'
;MVGLRDTTEDEYHLFLTNLSEEEYSAPDIAQLYRARWEVELLFKKLKSRFGLDEINTTDPYLFEALILIAAISLMMSRVIVDELQKLDAQQRESADDAAASSTRVPRGRGSTVVERHSHLIHLYVMLDLGYDLPDLDALLLWASRNPNPHRPRLYERVESGEFWPEFA
;
A
#
# COMPACT_ATOMS: atom_id res chain seq x y z
N MET A 1 2.13 22.94 32.40
CA MET A 1 1.10 21.89 32.15
C MET A 1 -0.11 22.61 31.62
N VAL A 2 -0.63 22.19 30.46
CA VAL A 2 -1.69 22.91 29.74
C VAL A 2 -2.86 21.96 29.50
N GLY A 3 -4.08 22.41 29.82
CA GLY A 3 -5.29 21.61 29.67
C GLY A 3 -6.19 22.17 28.57
N LEU A 4 -6.61 21.32 27.63
CA LEU A 4 -7.61 21.66 26.63
C LEU A 4 -8.87 20.84 26.90
N ARG A 5 -10.01 21.51 27.05
CA ARG A 5 -11.30 20.81 27.19
C ARG A 5 -11.82 20.40 25.82
N ASP A 6 -12.06 19.12 25.64
CA ASP A 6 -12.75 18.61 24.47
C ASP A 6 -14.25 18.77 24.67
N THR A 7 -14.89 19.59 23.84
CA THR A 7 -16.34 19.80 23.90
C THR A 7 -17.15 18.64 23.35
N THR A 8 -16.50 17.69 22.66
CA THR A 8 -17.17 16.54 22.04
C THR A 8 -17.21 15.31 22.96
N GLU A 9 -16.16 15.08 23.75
CA GLU A 9 -16.08 13.96 24.69
C GLU A 9 -16.32 14.39 26.16
N ASP A 10 -16.49 15.70 26.41
CA ASP A 10 -16.60 16.31 27.75
C ASP A 10 -15.42 15.95 28.69
N GLU A 11 -14.27 15.63 28.10
CA GLU A 11 -13.03 15.28 28.80
C GLU A 11 -11.97 16.38 28.69
N TYR A 12 -11.06 16.41 29.67
CA TYR A 12 -9.91 17.32 29.67
C TYR A 12 -8.66 16.60 29.19
N HIS A 13 -8.08 17.06 28.08
CA HIS A 13 -6.78 16.58 27.59
C HIS A 13 -5.67 17.42 28.23
N LEU A 14 -4.80 16.76 29.00
CA LEU A 14 -3.70 17.40 29.72
C LEU A 14 -2.37 17.15 29.00
N PHE A 15 -1.69 18.23 28.63
CA PHE A 15 -0.41 18.20 27.94
C PHE A 15 0.72 18.69 28.86
N LEU A 16 1.78 17.90 28.94
CA LEU A 16 3.02 18.30 29.59
C LEU A 16 3.92 18.99 28.56
N THR A 17 4.28 20.25 28.78
CA THR A 17 5.14 20.99 27.85
C THR A 17 6.06 21.92 28.62
N ASN A 18 7.24 22.17 28.05
CA ASN A 18 8.19 23.18 28.51
C ASN A 18 8.03 24.53 27.77
N LEU A 19 7.08 24.60 26.83
CA LEU A 19 6.76 25.81 26.07
C LEU A 19 6.08 26.84 26.97
N SER A 20 6.38 28.12 26.75
CA SER A 20 5.77 29.21 27.52
C SER A 20 4.28 29.34 27.15
N GLU A 21 3.46 29.60 28.16
CA GLU A 21 2.02 29.83 28.00
C GLU A 21 1.74 31.20 27.32
N GLU A 22 2.71 32.12 27.37
CA GLU A 22 2.63 33.44 26.76
C GLU A 22 2.84 33.41 25.24
N GLU A 23 3.65 32.46 24.75
CA GLU A 23 3.97 32.31 23.31
C GLU A 23 3.08 31.27 22.61
N TYR A 24 2.61 30.24 23.32
CA TYR A 24 1.87 29.12 22.71
C TYR A 24 0.56 28.86 23.43
N SER A 25 -0.54 28.95 22.67
CA SER A 25 -1.87 28.68 23.20
C SER A 25 -2.10 27.16 23.40
N ALA A 26 -3.05 26.80 24.28
CA ALA A 26 -3.43 25.40 24.49
C ALA A 26 -3.82 24.64 23.20
N PRO A 27 -4.57 25.24 22.25
CA PRO A 27 -4.79 24.64 20.94
C PRO A 27 -3.51 24.36 20.13
N ASP A 28 -2.53 25.27 20.16
CA ASP A 28 -1.27 25.09 19.42
C ASP A 28 -0.46 23.92 19.98
N ILE A 29 -0.42 23.81 21.31
CA ILE A 29 0.22 22.67 21.99
C ILE A 29 -0.50 21.36 21.64
N ALA A 30 -1.84 21.36 21.60
CA ALA A 30 -2.61 20.19 21.20
C ALA A 30 -2.32 19.78 19.75
N GLN A 31 -2.18 20.75 18.83
CA GLN A 31 -1.77 20.48 17.44
C GLN A 31 -0.36 19.88 17.36
N LEU A 32 0.58 20.38 18.16
CA LEU A 32 1.94 19.82 18.22
C LEU A 32 1.94 18.37 18.71
N TYR A 33 1.14 18.09 19.76
CA TYR A 33 0.96 16.74 20.27
C TYR A 33 0.26 15.81 19.26
N ARG A 34 -0.68 16.34 18.47
CA ARG A 34 -1.29 15.62 17.35
C ARG A 34 -0.27 15.30 16.26
N ALA A 35 0.59 16.25 15.90
CA ALA A 35 1.66 16.02 14.93
C ALA A 35 2.63 14.93 15.40
N ARG A 36 2.95 14.88 16.71
CA ARG A 36 3.73 13.79 17.30
C ARG A 36 3.06 12.43 17.08
N TRP A 37 1.75 12.34 17.27
CA TRP A 37 0.98 11.11 17.08
C TRP A 37 0.94 10.67 15.61
N GLU A 38 0.84 11.60 14.66
CA GLU A 38 0.90 11.30 13.23
C GLU A 38 2.21 10.61 12.83
N VAL A 39 3.34 11.02 13.43
CA VAL A 39 4.64 10.36 13.23
C VAL A 39 4.63 8.93 13.77
N GLU A 40 4.05 8.71 14.95
CA GLU A 40 3.91 7.36 15.53
C GLU A 40 3.02 6.44 14.67
N LEU A 41 1.89 6.97 14.20
CA LEU A 41 1.01 6.31 13.24
C LEU A 41 1.72 6.00 11.91
N LEU A 42 2.58 6.89 11.43
CA LEU A 42 3.40 6.67 10.25
C LEU A 42 4.31 5.47 10.46
N PHE A 43 5.08 5.43 11.55
CA PHE A 43 5.94 4.29 11.85
C PHE A 43 5.17 3.00 12.07
N LYS A 44 3.99 3.05 12.71
CA LYS A 44 3.11 1.88 12.87
C LYS A 44 2.63 1.33 11.53
N LYS A 45 2.26 2.22 10.59
CA LYS A 45 1.88 1.83 9.22
C LYS A 45 3.07 1.26 8.45
N LEU A 46 4.25 1.85 8.62
CA LEU A 46 5.47 1.40 7.96
C LEU A 46 5.86 -0.02 8.42
N LYS A 47 5.86 -0.28 9.74
CA LYS A 47 6.04 -1.63 10.28
C LYS A 47 5.01 -2.62 9.74
N SER A 48 3.73 -2.28 9.80
CA SER A 48 2.65 -3.16 9.33
C SER A 48 2.66 -3.45 7.82
N ARG A 49 3.08 -2.52 6.96
CA ARG A 49 3.03 -2.68 5.50
C ARG A 49 4.33 -3.17 4.87
N PHE A 50 5.47 -2.81 5.45
CA PHE A 50 6.78 -3.12 4.91
C PHE A 50 7.57 -4.09 5.78
N GLY A 51 6.98 -4.60 6.87
CA GLY A 51 7.62 -5.56 7.77
C GLY A 51 8.91 -5.03 8.38
N LEU A 52 9.02 -3.72 8.60
CA LEU A 52 10.26 -3.08 9.12
C LEU A 52 10.71 -3.63 10.48
N ASP A 53 9.80 -4.25 11.24
CA ASP A 53 10.07 -4.97 12.48
C ASP A 53 10.55 -6.41 12.30
N GLU A 54 10.41 -6.99 11.10
CA GLU A 54 10.89 -8.33 10.74
C GLU A 54 12.27 -8.31 10.06
N ILE A 55 12.74 -7.12 9.64
CA ILE A 55 14.04 -6.96 8.97
C ILE A 55 15.16 -7.03 10.02
N ASN A 56 15.85 -8.17 10.07
CA ASN A 56 17.02 -8.40 10.91
C ASN A 56 18.31 -7.87 10.27
N THR A 57 18.39 -6.55 10.08
CA THR A 57 19.61 -5.87 9.61
C THR A 57 20.25 -5.10 10.76
N THR A 58 21.56 -5.29 10.97
CA THR A 58 22.34 -4.58 11.99
C THR A 58 23.06 -3.34 11.44
N ASP A 59 23.10 -3.16 10.12
CA ASP A 59 23.70 -2.01 9.46
C ASP A 59 22.78 -0.77 9.54
N PRO A 60 23.18 0.30 10.25
CA PRO A 60 22.39 1.53 10.36
C PRO A 60 22.08 2.18 9.00
N TYR A 61 23.01 2.11 8.04
CA TYR A 61 22.82 2.72 6.72
C TYR A 61 21.71 2.01 5.94
N LEU A 62 21.71 0.69 5.97
CA LEU A 62 20.68 -0.11 5.31
C LEU A 62 19.31 0.08 5.98
N PHE A 63 19.28 0.23 7.31
CA PHE A 63 18.04 0.52 8.03
C PHE A 63 17.47 1.90 7.67
N GLU A 64 18.31 2.93 7.59
CA GLU A 64 17.92 4.28 7.17
C GLU A 64 17.40 4.29 5.73
N ALA A 65 18.11 3.63 4.81
CA ALA A 65 17.69 3.49 3.42
C ALA A 65 16.31 2.79 3.31
N LEU A 66 16.08 1.73 4.08
CA LEU A 66 14.80 1.03 4.11
C LEU A 66 13.66 1.91 4.61
N ILE A 67 13.88 2.69 5.68
CA ILE A 67 12.88 3.63 6.18
C ILE A 67 12.55 4.67 5.11
N LEU A 68 13.57 5.24 4.46
CA LEU A 68 13.39 6.24 3.41
C LEU A 68 12.61 5.68 2.21
N ILE A 69 12.99 4.50 1.72
CA ILE A 69 12.30 3.83 0.62
C ILE A 69 10.84 3.53 1.00
N ALA A 70 10.60 3.02 2.20
CA ALA A 70 9.27 2.71 2.68
C ALA A 70 8.40 3.97 2.84
N ALA A 71 8.98 5.07 3.33
CA ALA A 71 8.31 6.37 3.44
C ALA A 71 7.93 6.93 2.06
N ILE A 72 8.87 6.93 1.10
CA ILE A 72 8.64 7.35 -0.28
C ILE A 72 7.56 6.48 -0.92
N SER A 73 7.65 5.16 -0.78
CA SER A 73 6.66 4.20 -1.33
C SER A 73 5.26 4.45 -0.76
N LEU A 74 5.16 4.75 0.54
CA LEU A 74 3.88 5.08 1.17
C LEU A 74 3.32 6.40 0.66
N MET A 75 4.16 7.41 0.45
CA MET A 75 3.74 8.69 -0.14
C MET A 75 3.24 8.50 -1.58
N MET A 76 4.01 7.79 -2.40
CA MET A 76 3.62 7.47 -3.78
C MET A 76 2.30 6.71 -3.83
N SER A 77 2.11 5.72 -2.95
CA SER A 77 0.85 4.98 -2.85
C SER A 77 -0.33 5.90 -2.53
N ARG A 78 -0.16 6.88 -1.64
CA ARG A 78 -1.23 7.85 -1.31
C ARG A 78 -1.57 8.73 -2.50
N VAL A 79 -0.56 9.24 -3.21
CA VAL A 79 -0.76 10.07 -4.40
C VAL A 79 -1.51 9.28 -5.49
N ILE A 80 -1.09 8.05 -5.77
CA ILE A 80 -1.75 7.18 -6.75
C ILE A 80 -3.21 6.94 -6.38
N VAL A 81 -3.49 6.64 -5.10
CA VAL A 81 -4.86 6.41 -4.63
C VAL A 81 -5.71 7.68 -4.71
N ASP A 82 -5.14 8.85 -4.46
CA ASP A 82 -5.82 10.14 -4.58
C ASP A 82 -6.16 10.47 -6.04
N GLU A 83 -5.21 10.30 -6.95
CA GLU A 83 -5.44 10.51 -8.39
C GLU A 83 -6.45 9.53 -8.97
N LEU A 84 -6.40 8.25 -8.57
CA LEU A 84 -7.42 7.28 -8.95
C LEU A 84 -8.83 7.69 -8.46
N GLN A 85 -8.93 8.30 -7.27
CA GLN A 85 -10.20 8.80 -6.76
C GLN A 85 -10.70 10.02 -7.53
N LYS A 86 -9.81 10.94 -7.93
CA LYS A 86 -10.17 12.08 -8.77
C LYS A 86 -10.68 11.65 -10.14
N LEU A 87 -10.01 10.69 -10.78
CA LEU A 87 -10.44 10.14 -12.07
C LEU A 87 -11.81 9.45 -11.99
N ASP A 88 -12.05 8.66 -10.92
CA ASP A 88 -13.35 8.03 -10.66
C ASP A 88 -14.45 9.06 -10.34
N ALA A 89 -14.11 10.22 -9.80
CA ALA A 89 -15.05 11.34 -9.62
C ALA A 89 -15.36 12.05 -10.96
N GLN A 90 -14.35 12.35 -11.77
CA GLN A 90 -14.52 12.98 -13.10
C GLN A 90 -15.32 12.12 -14.08
N GLN A 91 -15.13 10.79 -14.06
CA GLN A 91 -15.95 9.88 -14.88
C GLN A 91 -17.42 9.87 -14.47
N ARG A 92 -17.74 10.18 -13.20
CA ARG A 92 -19.14 10.27 -12.75
C ARG A 92 -19.82 11.56 -13.17
N GLU A 93 -19.11 12.68 -13.15
CA GLU A 93 -19.66 13.98 -13.60
C GLU A 93 -19.88 14.02 -15.12
N SER A 94 -19.11 13.24 -15.89
CA SER A 94 -19.33 13.10 -17.33
C SER A 94 -20.42 12.08 -17.71
N ALA A 95 -20.91 11.28 -16.75
CA ALA A 95 -21.88 10.21 -16.97
C ALA A 95 -23.22 10.57 -16.31
N ASP A 96 -23.83 11.68 -16.74
CA ASP A 96 -25.26 11.92 -16.48
C ASP A 96 -26.12 10.94 -17.29
N ASP A 97 -27.08 10.32 -16.60
CA ASP A 97 -28.25 9.57 -17.07
C ASP A 97 -28.04 8.20 -17.75
N ALA A 98 -28.03 7.11 -16.96
CA ALA A 98 -28.88 5.90 -17.15
C ALA A 98 -28.40 4.59 -16.46
N ALA A 99 -27.18 4.50 -15.89
CA ALA A 99 -26.63 3.21 -15.44
C ALA A 99 -26.10 3.17 -13.98
N ALA A 100 -26.53 4.11 -13.13
CA ALA A 100 -25.97 4.34 -11.80
C ALA A 100 -26.42 3.36 -10.69
N SER A 101 -26.41 2.04 -10.93
CA SER A 101 -26.61 1.06 -9.85
C SER A 101 -25.68 -0.16 -9.86
N SER A 102 -24.68 -0.19 -10.74
CA SER A 102 -23.65 -1.24 -10.72
C SER A 102 -22.37 -0.66 -11.29
N THR A 103 -21.48 -0.04 -10.52
CA THR A 103 -20.41 -0.77 -9.83
C THR A 103 -19.65 0.26 -9.00
N ARG A 104 -19.88 0.29 -7.68
CA ARG A 104 -19.03 1.07 -6.78
C ARG A 104 -17.72 0.30 -6.66
N VAL A 105 -16.57 0.84 -7.12
CA VAL A 105 -15.26 0.24 -6.83
C VAL A 105 -15.04 0.37 -5.32
N PRO A 106 -15.08 -0.72 -4.53
CA PRO A 106 -14.92 -0.61 -3.10
C PRO A 106 -13.46 -0.24 -2.79
N ARG A 107 -13.26 0.69 -1.84
CA ARG A 107 -11.94 1.20 -1.40
C ARG A 107 -10.92 0.10 -1.01
N GLY A 108 -11.36 -1.14 -0.81
CA GLY A 108 -10.51 -2.30 -0.49
C GLY A 108 -10.14 -3.23 -1.66
N ARG A 109 -10.67 -3.03 -2.89
CA ARG A 109 -10.44 -3.94 -4.03
C ARG A 109 -9.45 -3.43 -5.09
N GLY A 110 -8.95 -2.20 -4.94
CA GLY A 110 -7.92 -1.65 -5.84
C GLY A 110 -6.69 -2.55 -5.91
N SER A 111 -6.27 -3.13 -4.78
CA SER A 111 -5.17 -4.11 -4.74
C SER A 111 -5.45 -5.34 -5.61
N THR A 112 -6.67 -5.86 -5.60
CA THR A 112 -7.04 -7.06 -6.38
C THR A 112 -7.13 -6.78 -7.88
N VAL A 113 -7.56 -5.57 -8.27
CA VAL A 113 -7.60 -5.15 -9.68
C VAL A 113 -6.18 -4.91 -10.19
N VAL A 114 -5.32 -4.26 -9.39
CA VAL A 114 -3.90 -4.07 -9.70
C VAL A 114 -3.17 -5.40 -9.78
N GLU A 115 -3.40 -6.32 -8.85
CA GLU A 115 -2.82 -7.66 -8.88
C GLU A 115 -3.28 -8.43 -10.14
N ARG A 116 -4.59 -8.43 -10.42
CA ARG A 116 -5.15 -9.12 -11.59
C ARG A 116 -4.64 -8.56 -12.91
N HIS A 117 -4.40 -7.25 -13.00
CA HIS A 117 -3.97 -6.58 -14.23
C HIS A 117 -2.52 -6.10 -14.17
N SER A 118 -1.72 -6.62 -13.23
CA SER A 118 -0.33 -6.22 -13.06
C SER A 118 0.48 -6.41 -14.33
N HIS A 119 0.15 -7.44 -15.12
CA HIS A 119 0.78 -7.73 -16.40
C HIS A 119 0.50 -6.64 -17.45
N LEU A 120 -0.72 -6.10 -17.51
CA LEU A 120 -1.07 -4.99 -18.42
C LEU A 120 -0.43 -3.68 -17.99
N ILE A 121 -0.38 -3.43 -16.68
CA ILE A 121 0.29 -2.25 -16.12
C ILE A 121 1.79 -2.29 -16.48
N HIS A 122 2.44 -3.45 -16.32
CA HIS A 122 3.84 -3.63 -16.67
C HIS A 122 4.08 -3.45 -18.18
N LEU A 123 3.18 -3.99 -19.02
CA LEU A 123 3.25 -3.86 -20.48
C LEU A 123 3.12 -2.39 -20.93
N TYR A 124 2.18 -1.66 -20.33
CA TYR A 124 1.94 -0.26 -20.62
C TYR A 124 3.16 0.60 -20.25
N VAL A 125 3.74 0.36 -19.06
CA VAL A 125 4.95 1.07 -18.62
C VAL A 125 6.17 0.72 -19.48
N MET A 126 6.33 -0.53 -19.93
CA MET A 126 7.39 -0.91 -20.87
C MET A 126 7.30 -0.13 -22.19
N LEU A 127 6.10 -0.04 -22.75
CA LEU A 127 5.86 0.68 -24.01
C LEU A 127 6.08 2.18 -23.85
N ASP A 128 5.64 2.78 -22.74
CA ASP A 128 5.83 4.21 -22.45
C ASP A 128 7.32 4.57 -22.28
N LEU A 129 8.11 3.66 -21.71
CA LEU A 129 9.56 3.78 -21.57
C LEU A 129 10.34 3.45 -22.86
N GLY A 130 9.65 3.12 -23.96
CA GLY A 130 10.26 2.85 -25.27
C GLY A 130 10.89 1.45 -25.41
N TYR A 131 10.52 0.49 -24.56
CA TYR A 131 10.93 -0.90 -24.74
C TYR A 131 10.01 -1.61 -25.75
N ASP A 132 10.60 -2.47 -26.58
CA ASP A 132 9.84 -3.32 -27.51
C ASP A 132 9.08 -4.42 -26.77
N LEU A 133 7.96 -4.86 -27.37
CA LEU A 133 7.16 -5.95 -26.85
C LEU A 133 8.01 -7.23 -26.80
N PRO A 134 8.04 -7.97 -25.66
CA PRO A 134 8.82 -9.19 -25.59
C PRO A 134 8.25 -10.22 -26.59
N ASP A 135 9.15 -10.95 -27.25
CA ASP A 135 8.76 -12.02 -28.18
C ASP A 135 7.88 -13.04 -27.47
N LEU A 136 6.62 -13.12 -27.91
CA LEU A 136 5.58 -13.92 -27.28
C LEU A 136 5.94 -15.41 -27.32
N ASP A 137 6.57 -15.86 -28.41
CA ASP A 137 6.93 -17.26 -28.59
C ASP A 137 8.06 -17.66 -27.62
N ALA A 138 9.08 -16.81 -27.48
CA ALA A 138 10.14 -17.00 -26.49
C ALA A 138 9.61 -16.96 -25.04
N LEU A 139 8.67 -16.07 -24.74
CA LEU A 139 8.08 -15.94 -23.41
C LEU A 139 7.19 -17.14 -23.06
N LEU A 140 6.39 -17.64 -24.00
CA LEU A 140 5.57 -18.84 -23.85
C LEU A 140 6.43 -20.10 -23.71
N LEU A 141 7.52 -20.21 -24.47
CA LEU A 141 8.50 -21.30 -24.33
C LEU A 141 9.18 -21.28 -22.95
N TRP A 142 9.49 -20.09 -22.43
CA TRP A 142 10.07 -19.95 -21.10
C TRP A 142 9.05 -20.28 -19.99
N ALA A 143 7.84 -19.74 -20.08
CA ALA A 143 6.78 -19.97 -19.09
C ALA A 143 6.28 -21.42 -19.07
N SER A 144 6.24 -22.10 -20.22
CA SER A 144 5.86 -23.51 -20.31
C SER A 144 6.91 -24.44 -19.71
N ARG A 145 8.20 -24.08 -19.77
CA ARG A 145 9.29 -24.87 -19.16
C ARG A 145 9.25 -24.87 -17.64
N ASN A 146 8.77 -23.80 -17.01
CA ASN A 146 8.56 -23.78 -15.57
C ASN A 146 7.47 -22.78 -15.19
N PRO A 147 6.20 -23.19 -15.23
CA PRO A 147 5.07 -22.30 -14.95
C PRO A 147 4.98 -21.90 -13.47
N ASN A 148 5.80 -22.50 -12.59
CA ASN A 148 5.76 -22.21 -11.16
C ASN A 148 7.16 -22.32 -10.52
N PRO A 149 8.10 -21.41 -10.86
CA PRO A 149 9.51 -21.51 -10.45
C PRO A 149 9.70 -21.45 -8.93
N HIS A 150 8.74 -20.89 -8.22
CA HIS A 150 8.74 -20.79 -6.75
C HIS A 150 8.13 -22.01 -6.04
N ARG A 151 7.63 -23.01 -6.78
CA ARG A 151 6.91 -24.16 -6.22
C ARG A 151 7.54 -25.50 -6.67
N PRO A 152 8.77 -25.81 -6.22
CA PRO A 152 9.54 -26.96 -6.70
C PRO A 152 8.87 -28.33 -6.44
N ARG A 153 8.02 -28.44 -5.42
CA ARG A 153 7.40 -29.72 -4.99
C ARG A 153 6.26 -30.24 -5.87
N LEU A 154 5.78 -29.46 -6.84
CA LEU A 154 4.65 -29.87 -7.69
C LEU A 154 5.10 -30.67 -8.91
N TYR A 155 6.34 -30.50 -9.35
CA TYR A 155 6.84 -31.12 -10.57
C TYR A 155 7.10 -32.62 -10.39
N GLU A 156 7.87 -33.00 -9.36
CA GLU A 156 8.16 -34.42 -9.06
C GLU A 156 6.90 -35.26 -8.85
N ARG A 157 5.88 -34.69 -8.20
CA ARG A 157 4.64 -35.39 -7.86
C ARG A 157 3.71 -35.58 -9.06
N VAL A 158 3.69 -34.63 -10.00
CA VAL A 158 2.91 -34.73 -11.25
C VAL A 158 3.62 -35.62 -12.28
N GLU A 159 4.94 -35.57 -12.37
CA GLU A 159 5.71 -36.46 -13.25
C GLU A 159 5.70 -37.92 -12.78
N SER A 160 5.65 -38.16 -11.46
CA SER A 160 5.51 -39.51 -10.90
C SER A 160 4.13 -40.16 -11.09
N GLY A 161 3.12 -39.41 -11.56
CA GLY A 161 1.78 -39.93 -11.83
C GLY A 161 0.96 -40.32 -10.59
N GLU A 162 1.42 -40.02 -9.37
CA GLU A 162 0.70 -40.34 -8.13
C GLU A 162 -0.43 -39.34 -7.87
N PHE A 163 -1.60 -39.58 -8.46
CA PHE A 163 -2.84 -38.89 -8.11
C PHE A 163 -3.87 -39.89 -7.55
N TRP A 164 -3.75 -40.14 -6.24
CA TRP A 164 -4.71 -40.77 -5.30
C TRP A 164 -5.09 -42.26 -5.46
N PRO A 165 -4.92 -43.05 -4.38
CA PRO A 165 -5.76 -44.21 -4.13
C PRO A 165 -6.34 -44.19 -2.70
N GLU A 166 -7.08 -43.15 -2.29
CA GLU A 166 -7.76 -43.17 -0.98
C GLU A 166 -9.15 -42.53 -1.02
N PHE A 167 -9.99 -42.96 -1.97
CA PHE A 167 -11.46 -42.96 -1.82
C PHE A 167 -12.06 -44.08 -2.68
N ALA A 168 -12.01 -45.32 -2.18
CA ALA A 168 -12.85 -46.44 -2.62
C ALA A 168 -13.10 -47.36 -1.42
#